data_AF-A0A0T6ZRT9-F1
#
_entry.id   AF-A0A0T6ZRT9-F1
#
_cell.length_a   1.000
_cell.length_b   1.000
_cell.length_c   1.000
_cell.angle_alpha   90.00
_cell.angle_beta   90.00
_cell.angle_gamma   90.00
#
_symmetry.space_group_name_H-M   'P 1'
#
loop_
_entity.id
_entity.type
_entity.pdbx_description
1 polymer ?
#
loop_
_entity_poly.entity_id
_entity_poly.type
_entity_poly.pdbx_seq_one_letter_code
_entity_poly.pdbx_strand_id
1 'polypeptide(L)'
;MKPNEFLDSIYVGDRACKGIVIDSWRKEVKIHIDAISRVRGETWDFYTAEDVEDGFLVFEGVDQLAFDPPGRIPDDEMGDIEFVGYEGERFTVNIDIGSVEQTDGKVRFHNVKLTIRAKAVAIEKPGEEGARIRD
;
A
#
# COMPACT_ATOMS: atom_id res chain seq x y z
N MET A 1 -6.37 -15.86 -0.72
CA MET A 1 -6.82 -15.20 -1.97
C MET A 1 -5.60 -14.99 -2.88
N LYS A 2 -5.76 -14.89 -4.22
CA LYS A 2 -4.62 -14.46 -5.06
C LYS A 2 -4.29 -12.99 -4.78
N PRO A 3 -3.03 -12.54 -4.94
CA PRO A 3 -2.64 -11.14 -4.75
C PRO A 3 -3.54 -10.10 -5.43
N ASN A 4 -3.92 -10.31 -6.70
CA ASN A 4 -4.79 -9.37 -7.42
C ASN A 4 -6.20 -9.33 -6.79
N GLU A 5 -6.79 -10.51 -6.55
CA GLU A 5 -8.11 -10.62 -5.89
C GLU A 5 -8.08 -9.99 -4.48
N PHE A 6 -6.96 -10.13 -3.75
CA PHE A 6 -6.79 -9.55 -2.42
C PHE A 6 -6.77 -8.02 -2.48
N LEU A 7 -6.01 -7.45 -3.41
CA LEU A 7 -5.93 -6.00 -3.61
C LEU A 7 -7.27 -5.42 -4.07
N ASP A 8 -8.02 -6.15 -4.91
CA ASP A 8 -9.38 -5.77 -5.31
C ASP A 8 -10.38 -5.83 -4.12
N SER A 9 -10.07 -6.59 -3.07
CA SER A 9 -10.91 -6.74 -1.87
C SER A 9 -10.64 -5.73 -0.77
N ILE A 10 -9.75 -4.76 -1.01
CA ILE A 10 -9.44 -3.68 -0.07
C ILE A 10 -9.70 -2.33 -0.71
N TYR A 11 -10.03 -1.34 0.13
CA TYR A 11 -10.15 0.05 -0.30
C TYR A 11 -9.18 0.91 0.51
N VAL A 12 -8.34 1.65 -0.22
CA VAL A 12 -7.36 2.59 0.32
C VAL A 12 -7.42 3.97 -0.35
N GLY A 13 -8.40 4.22 -1.22
CA GLY A 13 -8.57 5.55 -1.83
C GLY A 13 -8.91 6.59 -0.76
N ASP A 14 -8.39 7.81 -0.93
CA ASP A 14 -8.57 8.94 0.01
C ASP A 14 -8.05 8.64 1.44
N ARG A 15 -7.16 7.65 1.59
CA ARG A 15 -6.51 7.28 2.86
C ARG A 15 -5.12 7.88 2.96
N ALA A 16 -4.63 8.17 4.16
CA ALA A 16 -3.32 8.80 4.34
C ALA A 16 -2.19 7.75 4.37
N CYS A 17 -1.17 7.91 3.53
CA CYS A 17 0.11 7.22 3.68
C CYS A 17 0.89 7.86 4.82
N LYS A 18 0.99 7.15 5.95
CA LYS A 18 1.70 7.62 7.15
C LYS A 18 3.20 7.31 7.13
N GLY A 19 3.64 6.45 6.21
CA GLY A 19 5.04 6.10 6.06
C GLY A 19 5.27 4.76 5.36
N ILE A 20 6.53 4.50 5.03
CA ILE A 20 6.97 3.26 4.36
C ILE A 20 8.12 2.64 5.16
N VAL A 21 8.00 1.35 5.47
CA VAL A 21 9.05 0.58 6.13
C VAL A 21 9.68 -0.37 5.12
N ILE A 22 11.00 -0.30 4.96
CA ILE A 22 11.77 -1.18 4.07
C ILE A 22 12.67 -2.05 4.95
N ASP A 23 12.38 -3.35 5.02
CA ASP A 23 13.20 -4.34 5.72
C ASP A 23 13.87 -5.26 4.71
N SER A 24 15.15 -5.00 4.43
CA SER A 24 15.93 -5.77 3.46
C SER A 24 16.28 -7.18 3.93
N TRP A 25 16.36 -7.41 5.25
CA TRP A 25 16.68 -8.72 5.81
C TRP A 25 15.48 -9.66 5.69
N ARG A 26 14.28 -9.15 5.94
CA ARG A 26 13.03 -9.89 5.76
C ARG A 26 12.50 -9.85 4.32
N LYS A 27 13.04 -8.96 3.49
CA LYS A 27 12.56 -8.67 2.13
C LYS A 27 11.09 -8.23 2.15
N GLU A 28 10.79 -7.29 3.03
CA GLU A 28 9.46 -6.74 3.21
C GLU A 28 9.45 -5.23 2.89
N VAL A 29 8.36 -4.80 2.26
CA VAL A 29 8.00 -3.38 2.16
C VAL A 29 6.61 -3.24 2.78
N LYS A 30 6.47 -2.35 3.76
CA LYS A 30 5.20 -2.07 4.42
C LYS A 30 4.79 -0.63 4.16
N ILE A 31 3.56 -0.42 3.72
CA ILE A 31 2.95 0.91 3.59
C ILE A 31 2.02 1.08 4.78
N HIS A 32 2.31 2.09 5.61
CA HIS A 32 1.49 2.44 6.77
C HIS A 32 0.36 3.34 6.30
N ILE A 33 -0.88 2.92 6.54
CA ILE A 33 -2.09 3.58 6.04
C ILE A 33 -2.98 3.86 7.25
N ASP A 34 -3.56 5.06 7.32
CA ASP A 34 -4.42 5.46 8.44
C ASP A 34 -5.65 4.56 8.61
N ALA A 35 -6.25 4.08 7.52
CA ALA A 35 -7.30 3.06 7.55
C ALA A 35 -7.28 2.19 6.28
N ILE A 36 -7.36 0.87 6.45
CA ILE A 36 -7.52 -0.08 5.34
C ILE A 36 -8.89 -0.73 5.47
N SER A 37 -9.76 -0.49 4.49
CA SER A 37 -11.13 -0.99 4.49
C SER A 37 -11.30 -2.26 3.66
N ARG A 38 -12.33 -3.07 3.96
CA ARG A 38 -12.66 -4.28 3.21
C ARG A 38 -13.81 -4.06 2.25
N VAL A 39 -13.62 -4.45 0.99
CA VAL A 39 -14.67 -4.49 -0.03
C VAL A 39 -15.15 -5.93 -0.17
N ARG A 40 -16.35 -6.23 0.32
CA ARG A 40 -16.96 -7.58 0.27
C ARG A 40 -18.04 -7.74 -0.81
N GLY A 41 -18.49 -6.64 -1.41
CA GLY A 41 -19.48 -6.61 -2.49
C GLY A 41 -18.88 -6.18 -3.83
N GLU A 42 -19.73 -6.08 -4.86
CA GLU A 42 -19.32 -5.57 -6.19
C GLU A 42 -19.02 -4.07 -6.18
N THR A 43 -19.51 -3.35 -5.18
CA THR A 43 -19.34 -1.91 -5.02
C THR A 43 -18.92 -1.59 -3.59
N TRP A 44 -18.11 -0.56 -3.44
CA TRP A 44 -17.84 0.03 -2.14
C TRP A 44 -19.14 0.56 -1.51
N ASP A 45 -19.45 0.12 -0.30
CA ASP A 45 -20.71 0.40 0.41
C ASP A 45 -20.50 1.07 1.78
N PHE A 46 -19.28 1.54 2.05
CA PHE A 46 -18.89 2.16 3.33
C PHE A 46 -19.04 1.22 4.53
N TYR A 47 -18.91 -0.08 4.34
CA TYR A 47 -18.89 -1.05 5.43
C TYR A 47 -17.58 -0.98 6.22
N THR A 48 -17.63 -0.45 7.44
CA THR A 48 -16.43 -0.16 8.26
C THR A 48 -16.14 -1.19 9.36
N ALA A 49 -16.98 -2.22 9.54
CA ALA A 49 -16.81 -3.15 10.67
C ALA A 49 -15.54 -4.03 10.57
N GLU A 50 -14.96 -4.12 9.38
CA GLU A 50 -13.70 -4.83 9.10
C GLU A 50 -12.52 -3.88 8.87
N ASP A 51 -12.69 -2.58 9.10
CA ASP A 51 -11.61 -1.61 8.91
C ASP A 51 -10.43 -1.92 9.84
N VAL A 52 -9.23 -1.78 9.28
CA VAL A 52 -7.99 -1.81 10.04
C VAL A 52 -7.45 -0.38 10.11
N GLU A 53 -7.72 0.27 11.24
CA GLU A 53 -7.15 1.56 11.60
C GLU A 53 -5.65 1.41 11.87
N ASP A 54 -4.86 2.40 11.44
CA ASP A 54 -3.41 2.50 11.63
C ASP A 54 -2.64 1.24 11.16
N GLY A 55 -3.10 0.66 10.05
CA GLY A 55 -2.67 -0.64 9.54
C GLY A 55 -1.52 -0.57 8.54
N PHE A 56 -0.96 -1.73 8.23
CA PHE A 56 0.05 -1.87 7.18
C PHE A 56 -0.47 -2.73 6.03
N LEU A 57 -0.28 -2.24 4.80
CA LEU A 57 -0.25 -3.09 3.61
C LEU A 57 1.18 -3.64 3.44
N VAL A 58 1.34 -4.93 3.64
CA VAL A 58 2.64 -5.61 3.72
C VAL A 58 2.90 -6.41 2.45
N PHE A 59 3.98 -6.08 1.75
CA PHE A 59 4.51 -6.86 0.63
C PHE A 59 5.69 -7.70 1.09
N GLU A 60 5.68 -8.99 0.79
CA GLU A 60 6.66 -9.97 1.27
C GLU A 60 7.43 -10.62 0.11
N GLY A 61 8.68 -11.00 0.36
CA GLY A 61 9.55 -11.57 -0.66
C GLY A 61 9.91 -10.58 -1.76
N VAL A 62 9.95 -9.29 -1.40
CA VAL A 62 10.23 -8.16 -2.29
C VAL A 62 11.66 -8.27 -2.82
N ASP A 63 11.81 -8.12 -4.14
CA ASP A 63 13.12 -8.04 -4.78
C ASP A 63 13.31 -6.79 -5.65
N GLN A 64 12.26 -6.00 -5.84
CA GLN A 64 12.31 -4.70 -6.51
C GLN A 64 11.36 -3.72 -5.81
N LEU A 65 11.89 -2.51 -5.57
CA LEU A 65 11.15 -1.34 -5.12
C LEU A 65 11.69 -0.14 -5.90
N ALA A 66 10.83 0.63 -6.53
CA ALA A 66 11.18 1.85 -7.23
C ALA A 66 10.19 2.98 -6.91
N PHE A 67 10.69 4.21 -6.98
CA PHE A 67 9.92 5.44 -6.80
C PHE A 67 10.08 6.27 -8.07
N ASP A 68 8.97 6.74 -8.64
CA ASP A 68 8.96 7.64 -9.78
C ASP A 68 8.07 8.87 -9.50
N PRO A 69 8.63 10.09 -9.43
CA PRO A 69 10.06 10.40 -9.60
C PRO A 69 10.91 9.87 -8.43
N PRO A 70 12.20 9.54 -8.68
CA PRO A 70 13.09 9.07 -7.62
C PRO A 70 13.40 10.18 -6.60
N GLY A 71 13.64 9.78 -5.36
CA GLY A 71 14.13 10.65 -4.28
C GLY A 71 13.04 11.38 -3.49
N ARG A 72 11.78 11.36 -3.96
CA ARG A 72 10.65 11.89 -3.21
C ARG A 72 10.04 10.79 -2.33
N ILE A 73 9.83 11.11 -1.05
CA ILE A 73 9.19 10.22 -0.09
C ILE A 73 7.71 10.60 -0.04
N PRO A 74 6.79 9.68 -0.39
CA PRO A 74 5.36 9.93 -0.23
C PRO A 74 4.93 9.85 1.24
N ASP A 75 4.02 10.74 1.60
CA ASP A 75 3.61 11.01 2.98
C ASP A 75 2.19 11.59 3.09
N ASP A 76 1.38 11.40 2.04
CA ASP A 76 0.01 11.92 1.96
C ASP A 76 -0.93 10.90 1.29
N GLU A 77 -2.01 11.37 0.67
CA GLU A 77 -3.08 10.59 0.05
C GLU A 77 -2.62 9.39 -0.79
N MET A 78 -3.15 8.22 -0.44
CA MET A 78 -3.12 6.99 -1.23
C MET A 78 -4.05 7.15 -2.43
N GLY A 79 -3.52 6.89 -3.61
CA GLY A 79 -4.27 6.79 -4.86
C GLY A 79 -4.52 5.34 -5.27
N ASP A 80 -4.51 5.10 -6.58
CA ASP A 80 -4.80 3.80 -7.16
C ASP A 80 -3.70 2.77 -6.86
N ILE A 81 -4.12 1.52 -6.63
CA ILE A 81 -3.26 0.33 -6.65
C ILE A 81 -3.56 -0.43 -7.94
N GLU A 82 -2.59 -0.44 -8.86
CA GLU A 82 -2.68 -1.17 -10.12
C GLU A 82 -1.91 -2.50 -10.03
N PHE A 83 -2.61 -3.61 -10.21
CA PHE A 83 -1.98 -4.92 -10.39
C PHE A 83 -1.47 -5.07 -11.83
N VAL A 84 -0.16 -5.12 -12.02
CA VAL A 84 0.46 -5.14 -13.36
C VAL A 84 0.47 -6.54 -13.96
N GLY A 85 0.75 -7.56 -13.14
CA GLY A 85 0.85 -8.95 -13.63
C GLY A 85 1.83 -9.80 -12.85
N TYR A 86 1.95 -11.06 -13.28
CA TYR A 86 2.90 -12.03 -12.73
C TYR A 86 4.13 -12.21 -13.63
N GLU A 87 5.27 -12.41 -13.00
CA GLU A 87 6.50 -12.91 -13.60
C GLU A 87 7.03 -14.06 -12.72
N GLY A 88 6.76 -15.31 -13.13
CA GLY A 88 7.08 -16.49 -12.34
C GLY A 88 6.28 -16.53 -11.02
N GLU A 89 6.97 -16.61 -9.88
CA GLU A 89 6.36 -16.64 -8.54
C GLU A 89 6.08 -15.24 -7.95
N ARG A 90 6.35 -14.17 -8.71
CA ARG A 90 6.19 -12.81 -8.23
C ARG A 90 5.16 -12.06 -9.03
N PHE A 91 4.53 -11.10 -8.39
CA PHE A 91 3.69 -10.10 -9.04
C PHE A 91 4.30 -8.71 -8.90
N THR A 92 3.90 -7.82 -9.79
CA THR A 92 4.24 -6.40 -9.74
C THR A 92 2.97 -5.58 -9.51
N VAL A 93 3.07 -4.59 -8.63
CA VAL A 93 2.06 -3.55 -8.43
C VAL A 93 2.65 -2.18 -8.65
N ASN A 94 1.84 -1.26 -9.17
CA ASN A 94 2.08 0.17 -9.11
C ASN A 94 1.11 0.78 -8.09
N ILE A 95 1.59 1.71 -7.29
CA ILE A 95 0.79 2.40 -6.27
C ILE A 95 1.07 3.88 -6.40
N ASP A 96 0.03 4.67 -6.68
CA ASP A 96 0.16 6.13 -6.70
C ASP A 96 -0.02 6.66 -5.27
N ILE A 97 0.91 7.50 -4.80
CA ILE A 97 0.84 8.10 -3.47
C ILE A 97 1.26 9.57 -3.55
N GLY A 98 0.49 10.43 -2.89
CA GLY A 98 0.77 11.83 -2.70
C GLY A 98 2.04 12.07 -1.87
N SER A 99 2.74 13.15 -2.20
CA SER A 99 3.83 13.71 -1.41
C SER A 99 3.62 15.21 -1.31
N VAL A 100 3.57 15.72 -0.09
CA VAL A 100 3.32 17.14 0.17
C VAL A 100 4.60 17.84 0.54
N GLU A 101 4.86 18.93 -0.18
CA GLU A 101 5.92 19.86 0.15
C GLU A 101 5.30 21.18 0.63
N GLN A 102 5.63 21.57 1.86
CA GLN A 102 5.25 22.86 2.41
C GLN A 102 6.46 23.77 2.54
N THR A 103 6.49 24.85 1.76
CA THR A 103 7.58 25.84 1.75
C THR A 103 7.00 27.25 1.70
N ASP A 104 7.43 28.14 2.61
CA ASP A 104 6.99 29.54 2.69
C ASP A 104 5.45 29.73 2.69
N GLY A 105 4.74 28.86 3.42
CA GLY A 105 3.28 28.89 3.50
C GLY A 105 2.55 28.44 2.23
N LYS A 106 3.27 27.92 1.24
CA LYS A 106 2.69 27.31 0.03
C LYS A 106 2.75 25.80 0.14
N VAL A 107 1.66 25.14 -0.25
CA VAL A 107 1.56 23.68 -0.33
C VAL A 107 1.69 23.27 -1.79
N ARG A 108 2.58 22.32 -2.10
CA ARG A 108 2.69 21.69 -3.41
C ARG A 108 2.47 20.20 -3.26
N PHE A 109 1.55 19.69 -4.06
CA PHE A 109 1.29 18.26 -4.18
C PHE A 109 2.12 17.69 -5.32
N HIS A 110 2.76 16.57 -5.04
CA HIS A 110 3.48 15.76 -6.01
C HIS A 110 2.91 14.35 -5.95
N ASN A 111 2.82 13.67 -7.09
CA ASN A 111 2.49 12.25 -7.11
C ASN A 111 3.80 11.45 -7.21
N VAL A 112 3.93 10.40 -6.41
CA VAL A 112 4.98 9.41 -6.49
C VAL A 112 4.36 8.05 -6.79
N LYS A 113 4.77 7.47 -7.90
CA LYS A 113 4.45 6.09 -8.25
C LYS A 113 5.45 5.14 -7.60
N LEU A 114 4.96 4.28 -6.73
CA LEU A 114 5.71 3.16 -6.19
C LEU A 114 5.51 1.93 -7.06
N THR A 115 6.60 1.34 -7.54
CA THR A 115 6.56 0.01 -8.19
C THR A 115 7.19 -1.01 -7.26
N ILE A 116 6.42 -2.04 -6.90
CA ILE A 116 6.86 -3.12 -5.99
C ILE A 116 6.73 -4.46 -6.71
N ARG A 117 7.80 -5.27 -6.73
CA ARG A 117 7.74 -6.67 -7.16
C ARG A 117 7.87 -7.59 -5.95
N ALA A 118 6.85 -8.39 -5.69
CA ALA A 118 6.70 -9.16 -4.44
C ALA A 118 6.15 -10.58 -4.70
N LYS A 119 6.25 -11.45 -3.69
CA LYS A 119 5.68 -12.82 -3.71
C LYS A 119 4.31 -12.91 -3.05
N ALA A 120 4.07 -12.09 -2.04
CA ALA A 120 2.80 -12.07 -1.31
C ALA A 120 2.46 -10.65 -0.85
N VAL A 121 1.17 -10.44 -0.56
CA VAL A 121 0.62 -9.23 0.04
C VAL A 121 -0.35 -9.61 1.16
N ALA A 122 -0.41 -8.80 2.21
CA ALA A 122 -1.30 -8.98 3.36
C ALA A 122 -1.60 -7.65 4.05
N ILE A 123 -2.61 -7.62 4.91
CA ILE A 123 -2.76 -6.58 5.94
C ILE A 123 -2.10 -7.05 7.24
N GLU A 124 -1.46 -6.13 7.96
CA GLU A 124 -0.98 -6.31 9.33
C GLU A 124 -1.58 -5.21 10.22
N LYS A 125 -2.11 -5.59 11.39
CA LYS A 125 -2.66 -4.65 12.37
C LYS A 125 -1.55 -4.01 13.22
N PRO A 126 -1.74 -2.77 13.71
CA PRO A 126 -0.78 -2.13 14.61
C PRO A 126 -0.58 -2.97 15.88
N GLY A 127 0.67 -3.26 16.22
CA GLY A 127 1.04 -4.07 17.39
C GLY A 127 0.80 -5.58 17.25
N GLU A 128 0.44 -6.06 16.05
CA GLU A 128 0.32 -7.49 15.74
C GLU A 128 1.38 -7.92 14.71
N GLU A 129 2.65 -7.56 14.95
CA GLU A 129 3.71 -7.80 13.98
C GLU A 129 3.86 -9.28 13.63
N GLY A 130 3.78 -9.60 12.34
CA GLY A 130 3.83 -10.97 11.82
C GLY A 130 2.46 -11.66 11.70
N ALA A 131 1.39 -11.11 12.27
CA ALA A 131 0.03 -11.58 12.01
C ALA A 131 -0.45 -11.01 10.67
N ARG A 132 -0.70 -11.90 9.70
CA ARG A 132 -0.96 -11.53 8.31
C ARG A 132 -2.39 -11.91 7.91
N ILE A 133 -3.18 -10.92 7.53
CA ILE A 133 -4.55 -11.09 7.03
C ILE A 133 -4.51 -11.16 5.50
N ARG A 134 -5.02 -12.25 4.91
CA ARG A 134 -4.92 -12.56 3.46
C ARG A 134 -6.22 -13.07 2.82
N ASP A 135 -7.26 -13.13 3.62
CA ASP A 135 -8.65 -13.47 3.29
C ASP A 135 -9.50 -12.21 3.17
#